data_AF-A0A6B3MBJ1-F1
#
_entry.id   AF-A0A6B3MBJ1-F1
#
_cell.length_a   1.000
_cell.length_b   1.000
_cell.length_c   1.000
_cell.angle_alpha   90.00
_cell.angle_beta   90.00
_cell.angle_gamma   90.00
#
_symmetry.space_group_name_H-M   'P 1'
#
loop_
_entity.id
_entity.type
_entity.pdbx_description
1 polymer ?
#
loop_
_entity_poly.entity_id
_entity_poly.type
_entity_poly.pdbx_seq_one_letter_code
_entity_poly.pdbx_strand_id
1 'polypeptide(L)'
;PLHPQANRMIFIEKDKWKFDPDSPKPYRRLSVRESARIQTFPDDFIFKYSKIADGYKMVGNAVPVKLAERLANKIIKDLQQYQESGVCESVYRERYGKPLALI
;
A
#
# COMPACT_ATOMS: atom_id res chain seq x y z
N PRO A 1 -6.78 13.02 -5.29
CA PRO A 1 -7.72 13.29 -4.17
C PRO A 1 -7.65 14.77 -3.73
N LEU A 2 -8.77 15.32 -3.24
CA LEU A 2 -8.82 16.68 -2.66
C LEU A 2 -8.41 16.63 -1.18
N HIS A 3 -7.82 17.71 -0.69
CA HIS A 3 -7.48 17.85 0.73
C HIS A 3 -8.74 18.10 1.58
N PRO A 4 -8.87 17.49 2.77
CA PRO A 4 -10.07 17.58 3.62
C PRO A 4 -10.28 18.95 4.29
N GLN A 5 -9.52 19.97 3.92
CA GLN A 5 -9.61 21.30 4.56
C GLN A 5 -10.83 22.11 4.10
N ALA A 6 -11.29 21.84 2.88
CA ALA A 6 -12.42 22.52 2.27
C ALA A 6 -13.70 21.72 2.54
N ASN A 7 -14.85 22.39 2.42
CA ASN A 7 -16.13 21.73 2.57
C ASN A 7 -16.31 20.60 1.54
N ARG A 8 -17.21 19.66 1.83
CA ARG A 8 -17.58 18.65 0.83
C ARG A 8 -18.17 19.32 -0.40
N MET A 9 -17.98 18.70 -1.57
CA MET A 9 -18.61 19.20 -2.80
C MET A 9 -20.13 19.09 -2.70
N ILE A 10 -20.82 20.04 -3.33
CA ILE A 10 -22.28 20.07 -3.41
C ILE A 10 -22.69 19.22 -4.61
N PHE A 11 -23.58 18.24 -4.38
CA PHE A 11 -24.20 17.45 -5.44
C PHE A 11 -25.18 18.32 -6.23
N ILE A 12 -25.10 18.30 -7.56
CA ILE A 12 -26.00 19.05 -8.44
C ILE A 12 -26.91 18.10 -9.21
N GLU A 13 -26.31 17.15 -9.92
CA GLU A 13 -27.01 16.15 -10.74
C GLU A 13 -26.10 14.95 -10.97
N LYS A 14 -26.60 13.94 -11.69
CA LYS A 14 -25.83 12.74 -12.04
C LYS A 14 -24.51 13.14 -12.71
N ASP A 15 -23.40 12.60 -12.20
CA ASP A 15 -22.03 12.85 -12.68
C ASP A 15 -21.55 14.31 -12.56
N LYS A 16 -22.25 15.16 -11.80
CA LYS A 16 -21.89 16.58 -11.61
C LYS A 16 -21.94 17.02 -10.16
N TRP A 17 -20.77 17.46 -9.70
CA TRP A 17 -20.56 18.02 -8.38
C TRP A 17 -19.90 19.38 -8.51
N LYS A 18 -20.27 20.32 -7.64
CA LYS A 18 -19.74 21.69 -7.63
C LYS A 18 -18.93 21.93 -6.35
N PHE A 19 -17.87 22.73 -6.44
CA PHE A 19 -17.20 23.27 -5.27
C PHE A 19 -18.12 24.22 -4.51
N ASP A 20 -18.19 24.04 -3.20
CA ASP A 20 -18.94 24.92 -2.32
C ASP A 20 -18.33 26.34 -2.35
N PRO A 21 -19.06 27.35 -2.85
CA PRO A 21 -18.55 28.73 -2.88
C PRO A 21 -18.35 29.30 -1.48
N ASP A 22 -19.06 28.76 -0.48
CA ASP A 22 -19.00 29.21 0.92
C ASP A 22 -17.96 28.43 1.73
N SER A 23 -17.13 27.61 1.06
CA SER A 23 -16.07 26.86 1.72
C SER A 23 -15.06 27.81 2.39
N PRO A 24 -14.79 27.66 3.70
CA PRO A 24 -13.92 28.57 4.44
C PRO A 24 -12.45 28.49 4.01
N LYS A 25 -12.06 27.39 3.37
CA LYS A 25 -10.71 27.16 2.84
C LYS A 25 -10.79 26.77 1.36
N PRO A 26 -9.77 27.13 0.57
CA PRO A 26 -9.74 26.80 -0.85
C PRO A 26 -9.60 25.30 -1.08
N TYR A 27 -10.26 24.82 -2.13
CA TYR A 27 -10.08 23.47 -2.64
C TYR A 27 -8.68 23.31 -3.23
N ARG A 28 -7.94 22.30 -2.76
CA ARG A 28 -6.65 21.91 -3.32
C ARG A 28 -6.51 20.40 -3.38
N ARG A 29 -5.58 19.92 -4.19
CA ARG A 29 -5.17 18.51 -4.17
C ARG A 29 -4.31 18.21 -2.94
N LEU A 30 -4.29 16.94 -2.55
CA LEU A 30 -3.25 16.42 -1.65
C LEU A 30 -1.89 16.57 -2.32
N SER A 31 -0.87 16.94 -1.56
CA SER A 31 0.53 16.91 -2.00
C SER A 31 1.03 15.46 -2.12
N VAL A 32 2.16 15.28 -2.83
CA VAL A 32 2.81 13.96 -2.95
C VAL A 32 3.13 13.37 -1.59
N ARG A 33 3.59 14.19 -0.62
CA ARG A 33 3.88 13.73 0.75
C ARG A 33 2.62 13.33 1.52
N GLU A 34 1.53 14.09 1.40
CA GLU A 34 0.25 13.72 2.02
C GLU A 34 -0.28 12.40 1.45
N SER A 35 -0.19 12.19 0.14
CA SER A 35 -0.52 10.91 -0.49
C SER A 35 0.39 9.78 -0.02
N ALA A 36 1.69 10.04 0.17
CA ALA A 36 2.63 9.03 0.66
C ALA A 36 2.31 8.58 2.10
N ARG A 37 1.88 9.50 2.96
CA ARG A 37 1.42 9.17 4.33
C ARG A 37 0.19 8.28 4.32
N ILE A 38 -0.77 8.55 3.42
CA ILE A 38 -1.94 7.68 3.24
C ILE A 38 -1.50 6.28 2.80
N GLN A 39 -0.50 6.19 1.91
CA GLN A 39 0.14 4.93 1.51
C GLN A 39 1.09 4.35 2.57
N THR A 40 1.11 4.93 3.78
CA THR A 40 1.89 4.48 4.94
C THR A 40 3.40 4.48 4.73
N PHE A 41 3.90 5.24 3.76
CA PHE A 41 5.35 5.50 3.66
C PHE A 41 5.82 6.27 4.89
N PRO A 42 7.01 5.96 5.41
CA PRO A 42 7.59 6.73 6.49
C PRO A 42 8.01 8.12 5.97
N ASP A 43 8.00 9.11 6.87
CA ASP A 43 8.21 10.51 6.50
C ASP A 43 9.65 10.80 6.03
N ASP A 44 10.61 9.97 6.45
CA ASP A 44 12.02 9.99 6.05
C ASP A 44 12.27 9.39 4.65
N PHE A 45 11.31 8.66 4.07
CA PHE A 45 11.44 8.14 2.71
C PHE A 45 11.40 9.29 1.69
N ILE A 46 12.49 9.47 0.94
CA ILE A 46 12.63 10.56 -0.03
C ILE A 46 12.24 10.10 -1.44
N PHE A 47 11.17 10.65 -1.97
CA PHE A 47 10.79 10.48 -3.37
C PHE A 47 11.58 11.47 -4.24
N LYS A 48 12.40 10.94 -5.16
CA LYS A 48 13.15 11.74 -6.13
C LYS A 48 12.37 11.77 -7.46
N TYR A 49 11.93 12.96 -7.88
CA TYR A 49 11.25 13.19 -9.15
C TYR A 49 11.48 14.63 -9.62
N SER A 50 11.50 14.84 -10.94
CA SER A 50 11.60 16.20 -11.51
C SER A 50 10.23 16.80 -11.82
N LYS A 51 9.25 15.96 -12.19
CA LYS A 51 7.87 16.37 -12.44
C LYS A 51 6.96 15.85 -11.33
N ILE A 52 6.08 16.71 -10.82
CA ILE A 52 5.17 16.33 -9.72
C ILE A 52 4.24 15.17 -10.09
N ALA A 53 3.86 15.06 -11.37
CA ALA A 53 3.05 13.98 -11.89
C ALA A 53 3.70 12.60 -11.70
N ASP A 54 5.02 12.52 -11.82
CA ASP A 54 5.76 11.27 -11.62
C ASP A 54 5.77 10.89 -10.14
N GLY A 55 5.92 11.87 -9.24
CA GLY A 55 5.77 11.67 -7.80
C GLY A 55 4.40 11.10 -7.42
N TYR A 56 3.31 11.63 -8.01
CA TYR A 56 1.97 11.05 -7.80
C TYR A 56 1.84 9.64 -8.36
N LYS A 57 2.44 9.32 -9.51
CA LYS A 57 2.42 7.97 -10.08
C LYS A 57 3.16 6.96 -9.20
N MET A 58 4.35 7.34 -8.71
CA MET A 58 5.16 6.50 -7.82
C MET A 58 4.38 6.14 -6.55
N VAL A 59 3.75 7.13 -5.91
CA VAL A 59 2.98 6.91 -4.68
C VAL A 59 1.65 6.20 -4.96
N GLY A 60 0.95 6.58 -6.03
CA GLY A 60 -0.39 6.07 -6.34
C GLY A 60 -0.40 4.60 -6.76
N ASN A 61 0.63 4.14 -7.48
CA ASN A 61 0.74 2.75 -7.92
C ASN A 61 1.38 1.82 -6.88
N ALA A 62 1.95 2.36 -5.81
CA ALA A 62 2.57 1.56 -4.76
C ALA A 62 1.52 0.80 -3.93
N VAL A 63 1.91 -0.38 -3.43
CA VAL A 63 1.18 -1.07 -2.37
C VAL A 63 1.46 -0.35 -1.04
N PRO A 64 0.45 -0.12 -0.17
CA PRO A 64 0.68 0.49 1.14
C PRO A 64 1.72 -0.30 1.95
N VAL A 65 2.74 0.38 2.49
CA VAL A 65 3.86 -0.24 3.21
C VAL A 65 3.40 -1.12 4.36
N LYS A 66 2.48 -0.64 5.21
CA LYS A 66 1.94 -1.42 6.33
C LYS A 66 1.15 -2.65 5.88
N LEU A 67 0.47 -2.59 4.72
CA LEU A 67 -0.22 -3.75 4.18
C LEU A 67 0.78 -4.82 3.75
N ALA A 68 1.83 -4.41 3.03
CA ALA A 68 2.90 -5.31 2.61
C ALA A 68 3.61 -5.97 3.81
N GLU A 69 3.91 -5.19 4.85
CA GLU A 69 4.49 -5.69 6.10
C GLU A 69 3.63 -6.77 6.76
N ARG A 70 2.32 -6.50 6.94
CA ARG A 70 1.39 -7.46 7.56
C ARG A 70 1.29 -8.74 6.76
N LEU A 71 1.22 -8.64 5.43
CA LEU A 71 1.18 -9.79 4.54
C LEU A 71 2.48 -10.61 4.63
N ALA A 72 3.64 -9.95 4.56
CA ALA A 72 4.93 -10.61 4.66
C ALA A 72 5.10 -11.37 5.99
N ASN A 73 4.72 -10.74 7.11
CA ASN A 73 4.76 -11.39 8.43
C ASN A 73 3.89 -12.63 8.50
N LYS A 74 2.70 -12.60 7.88
CA LYS A 74 1.82 -13.77 7.82
C LYS A 74 2.42 -14.87 6.95
N ILE A 75 2.96 -14.54 5.78
CA ILE A 75 3.63 -15.50 4.89
C ILE A 75 4.80 -16.17 5.62
N ILE A 76 5.65 -15.41 6.31
CA ILE A 76 6.78 -15.96 7.07
C ILE A 76 6.29 -16.93 8.15
N LYS A 77 5.26 -16.55 8.92
CA LYS A 77 4.68 -17.43 9.94
C LYS A 77 4.15 -18.73 9.35
N ASP A 78 3.48 -18.64 8.20
CA ASP A 78 2.91 -19.82 7.53
C ASP A 78 4.00 -20.74 6.98
N LEU A 79 5.07 -20.16 6.43
CA LEU A 79 6.23 -20.92 5.98
C LEU A 79 6.96 -21.61 7.14
N GLN A 80 7.15 -20.93 8.27
CA GLN A 80 7.75 -21.52 9.46
C GLN A 80 6.91 -22.68 10.01
N GLN A 81 5.60 -22.49 10.14
CA GLN A 81 4.70 -23.55 10.56
C GLN A 81 4.72 -24.74 9.59
N TYR A 82 4.79 -24.47 8.29
CA TYR A 82 4.90 -25.52 7.28
C TYR A 82 6.21 -26.31 7.39
N GLN A 83 7.34 -25.63 7.64
CA GLN A 83 8.63 -26.29 7.88
C GLN A 83 8.62 -27.16 9.14
N GLU A 84 8.06 -26.64 10.25
CA GLU A 84 7.96 -27.36 11.52
C GLU A 84 7.00 -28.56 11.47
N SER A 85 5.98 -28.51 10.61
CA SER A 85 4.98 -29.59 10.47
C SER A 85 5.55 -30.92 9.97
N GLY A 86 6.79 -30.94 9.48
CA GLY A 86 7.41 -32.12 8.88
C GLY A 86 6.82 -32.51 7.52
N VAL A 87 5.80 -31.81 7.02
CA VAL A 87 5.16 -32.07 5.71
C VAL A 87 6.17 -31.90 4.58
N CYS A 88 7.04 -30.90 4.67
CA CYS A 88 8.06 -30.66 3.65
C CYS A 88 9.03 -31.85 3.55
N GLU A 89 9.43 -32.41 4.70
CA GLU A 89 10.26 -33.61 4.80
C GLU A 89 9.52 -34.83 4.25
N SER A 90 8.25 -35.02 4.62
CA SER A 90 7.47 -36.18 4.17
C SER A 90 7.26 -36.17 2.65
N VAL A 91 6.90 -35.02 2.07
CA VAL A 91 6.72 -34.85 0.62
C VAL A 91 8.04 -35.04 -0.12
N TYR A 92 9.14 -34.49 0.39
CA TYR A 92 10.45 -34.65 -0.24
C TYR A 92 10.91 -36.12 -0.22
N ARG A 93 10.72 -36.80 0.92
CA ARG A 93 11.07 -38.20 1.09
C ARG A 93 10.21 -39.11 0.20
N GLU A 94 8.91 -38.84 0.07
CA GLU A 94 8.02 -39.55 -0.86
C GLU A 94 8.46 -39.37 -2.32
N ARG A 95 8.84 -38.15 -2.72
CA ARG A 95 9.20 -37.85 -4.10
C ARG A 95 10.60 -38.31 -4.51
N TYR A 96 11.57 -38.27 -3.59
CA TYR A 96 12.99 -38.48 -3.92
C TYR A 96 13.65 -39.65 -3.17
N GLY A 97 12.93 -40.33 -2.28
CA GLY A 97 13.43 -41.52 -1.56
C GLY A 97 14.56 -41.25 -0.57
N LYS A 98 14.88 -39.98 -0.29
CA LYS A 98 15.97 -39.55 0.61
C LYS A 98 15.52 -38.34 1.44
N PRO A 99 16.11 -38.11 2.63
CA PRO A 99 15.74 -36.97 3.47
C PRO A 99 16.10 -35.63 2.82
N LEU A 100 15.38 -34.56 3.20
CA LEU A 100 15.67 -33.20 2.74
C LEU A 100 16.98 -32.74 3.39
N ALA A 101 17.99 -32.41 2.60
CA ALA A 101 19.19 -31.77 3.12
C ALA A 101 18.87 -30.29 3.41
N LEU A 102 18.74 -29.95 4.69
CA LEU A 102 18.74 -28.54 5.12
C LEU A 102 20.15 -27.96 4.93
N ILE A 103 20.23 -26.81 4.26
CA ILE A 103 21.45 -25.99 4.15
C ILE A 103 21.55 -25.12 5.41
#